data_AF-A0AA42YT63-F1
#
_entry.id   AF-A0AA42YT63-F1
#
_cell.length_a   1.000
_cell.length_b   1.000
_cell.length_c   1.000
_cell.angle_alpha   90.00
_cell.angle_beta   90.00
_cell.angle_gamma   90.00
#
_symmetry.space_group_name_H-M   'P 1'
#
loop_
_entity.id
_entity.type
_entity.pdbx_description
1 polymer ?
#
loop_
_entity_poly.entity_id
_entity_poly.type
_entity_poly.pdbx_seq_one_letter_code
_entity_poly.pdbx_strand_id
1 'polypeptide(L)'
;MTASLKESVPPPADELHLQDEAAGYSKRDQEFVSLLNAAGLACELDARQLAAIVSNISEERVDSRRMDILELYYEGNEDASVASRRCASDRFFVHHDRFSVTAHQIVAALADLNSEVAPVKLQRIGTDGGPLVLRAGEHFSAVTDEEDETGESGTVAVRALVRAMNALLAKSGVDERLVPLVPDDERELYVGVTEQGAMTLLQGGCTEISVVQALREFASW
;
A
#
# COMPACT_ATOMS: atom_id res chain seq x y z
N MET A 1 75.03 25.14 22.27
CA MET A 1 73.63 25.57 22.04
C MET A 1 73.42 25.78 20.56
N THR A 2 72.84 24.79 19.89
CA THR A 2 72.29 24.90 18.51
C THR A 2 71.15 23.91 18.44
N ALA A 3 69.93 24.43 18.30
CA ALA A 3 68.69 23.68 18.23
C ALA A 3 68.19 23.63 16.77
N SER A 4 67.27 22.68 16.51
CA SER A 4 66.32 22.62 15.39
C SER A 4 66.89 22.21 14.02
N LEU A 5 66.24 21.38 13.18
CA LEU A 5 64.81 21.04 13.08
C LEU A 5 64.60 19.54 12.84
N LYS A 6 63.60 18.94 13.51
CA LYS A 6 63.00 17.68 13.09
C LYS A 6 61.91 17.98 12.08
N GLU A 7 62.09 17.43 10.89
CA GLU A 7 61.13 17.37 9.79
C GLU A 7 59.86 16.64 10.28
N SER A 8 58.75 17.37 10.36
CA SER A 8 57.45 16.82 10.77
C SER A 8 56.69 16.43 9.52
N VAL A 9 56.65 15.12 9.25
CA VAL A 9 55.81 14.51 8.22
C VAL A 9 54.35 14.62 8.68
N PRO A 10 53.44 15.26 7.91
CA PRO A 10 52.03 15.26 8.25
C PRO A 10 51.47 13.83 8.09
N PRO A 11 50.60 13.36 9.00
CA PRO A 11 49.95 12.06 8.84
C PRO A 11 49.10 12.07 7.57
N PRO A 12 48.97 10.92 6.87
CA PRO A 12 48.12 10.83 5.70
C PRO A 12 46.69 11.16 6.11
N ALA A 13 46.04 11.95 5.27
CA ALA A 13 44.65 12.36 5.43
C ALA A 13 43.80 11.14 5.76
N ASP A 14 43.05 11.25 6.87
CA ASP A 14 41.93 10.37 7.17
C ASP A 14 41.14 10.19 5.88
N GLU A 15 41.09 8.94 5.41
CA GLU A 15 40.18 8.53 4.37
C GLU A 15 38.81 9.05 4.77
N LEU A 16 38.33 9.98 3.96
CA LEU A 16 37.00 10.54 4.01
C LEU A 16 36.02 9.38 4.19
N HIS A 17 35.61 9.15 5.43
CA HIS A 17 34.24 8.77 5.70
C HIS A 17 33.44 9.81 4.94
N LEU A 18 32.96 9.43 3.76
CA LEU A 18 31.81 10.05 3.12
C LEU A 18 30.81 10.19 4.25
N GLN A 19 30.75 11.40 4.79
CA GLN A 19 29.68 11.80 5.67
C GLN A 19 28.45 11.48 4.85
N ASP A 20 27.71 10.45 5.27
CA ASP A 20 26.30 10.33 4.95
C ASP A 20 25.77 11.75 5.06
N GLU A 21 25.44 12.37 3.92
CA GLU A 21 24.55 13.53 3.91
C GLU A 21 23.39 13.08 4.78
N ALA A 22 23.30 13.65 5.99
CA ALA A 22 22.48 13.12 7.06
C ALA A 22 21.11 12.79 6.47
N ALA A 23 20.86 11.49 6.28
CA ALA A 23 19.74 11.05 5.48
C ALA A 23 18.50 11.71 6.08
N GLY A 24 17.78 12.52 5.29
CA GLY A 24 16.64 13.30 5.78
C GLY A 24 15.48 12.43 6.28
N TYR A 25 15.61 11.11 6.18
CA TYR A 25 14.66 10.09 6.61
C TYR A 25 15.18 9.29 7.80
N SER A 26 14.25 8.81 8.62
CA SER A 26 14.57 8.00 9.80
C SER A 26 14.94 6.57 9.41
N LYS A 27 15.61 5.85 10.31
CA LYS A 27 15.86 4.40 10.15
C LYS A 27 14.57 3.60 9.96
N ARG A 28 13.47 4.03 10.58
CA ARG A 28 12.16 3.39 10.45
C ARG A 28 11.57 3.54 9.05
N ASP A 29 11.77 4.71 8.43
CA ASP A 29 11.34 4.96 7.05
C ASP A 29 12.10 4.04 6.09
N GLN A 30 13.41 3.92 6.29
CA GLN A 30 14.26 3.03 5.51
C GLN A 30 13.88 1.54 5.69
N GLU A 31 13.63 1.11 6.92
CA GLU A 31 13.17 -0.25 7.22
C GLU A 31 11.81 -0.54 6.58
N PHE A 32 10.89 0.42 6.61
CA PHE A 32 9.58 0.31 5.96
C PHE A 32 9.70 0.15 4.43
N VAL A 33 10.48 1.00 3.76
CA VAL A 33 10.73 0.88 2.31
C VAL A 33 11.41 -0.44 1.97
N SER A 34 12.37 -0.87 2.78
CA SER A 34 13.03 -2.17 2.59
C SER A 34 12.04 -3.34 2.68
N LEU A 35 11.04 -3.26 3.56
CA LEU A 35 9.99 -4.27 3.70
C LEU A 35 9.04 -4.26 2.50
N LEU A 36 8.62 -3.09 2.02
CA LEU A 36 7.80 -2.96 0.81
C LEU A 36 8.50 -3.60 -0.40
N ASN A 37 9.77 -3.23 -0.62
CA ASN A 37 10.58 -3.78 -1.70
C ASN A 37 10.73 -5.31 -1.59
N ALA A 38 10.94 -5.82 -0.36
CA ALA A 38 11.01 -7.26 -0.11
C ALA A 38 9.67 -7.99 -0.34
N ALA A 39 8.54 -7.29 -0.23
CA ALA A 39 7.21 -7.79 -0.57
C ALA A 39 6.88 -7.66 -2.06
N GLY A 40 7.78 -7.08 -2.87
CA GLY A 40 7.59 -6.82 -4.30
C GLY A 40 6.87 -5.51 -4.62
N LEU A 41 6.65 -4.66 -3.62
CA LEU A 41 5.97 -3.37 -3.76
C LEU A 41 6.95 -2.21 -3.85
N ALA A 42 6.52 -1.11 -4.46
CA ALA A 42 7.26 0.15 -4.50
C ALA A 42 8.72 0.00 -4.96
N CYS A 43 9.00 -0.94 -5.87
CA CYS A 43 10.38 -1.32 -6.24
C CYS A 43 11.23 -0.18 -6.82
N GLU A 44 10.61 0.93 -7.25
CA GLU A 44 11.31 2.13 -7.71
C GLU A 44 11.70 3.10 -6.58
N LEU A 45 11.15 2.91 -5.37
CA LEU A 45 11.38 3.75 -4.19
C LEU A 45 12.75 3.44 -3.58
N ASP A 46 13.75 4.16 -4.06
CA ASP A 46 15.12 4.11 -3.54
C ASP A 46 15.39 5.17 -2.45
N ALA A 47 16.59 5.15 -1.89
CA ALA A 47 17.02 6.10 -0.86
C ALA A 47 16.94 7.57 -1.29
N ARG A 48 17.12 7.87 -2.58
CA ARG A 48 17.07 9.24 -3.10
C ARG A 48 15.64 9.72 -3.22
N GLN A 49 14.75 8.87 -3.74
CA GLN A 49 13.32 9.14 -3.79
C GLN A 49 12.74 9.28 -2.38
N LEU A 50 13.13 8.40 -1.46
CA LEU A 50 12.70 8.48 -0.06
C LEU A 50 13.12 9.79 0.60
N ALA A 51 14.38 10.24 0.40
CA ALA A 51 14.84 11.52 0.93
C ALA A 51 14.05 12.71 0.36
N ALA A 52 13.75 12.69 -0.94
CA ALA A 52 12.94 13.74 -1.57
C ALA A 52 11.50 13.76 -1.03
N ILE A 53 10.86 12.59 -0.92
CA ILE A 53 9.50 12.45 -0.39
C ILE A 53 9.43 12.94 1.06
N VAL A 54 10.32 12.43 1.92
CA VAL A 54 10.32 12.74 3.35
C VAL A 54 10.56 14.23 3.62
N SER A 55 11.28 14.94 2.75
CA SER A 55 11.48 16.39 2.90
C SER A 55 10.18 17.20 2.88
N ASN A 56 9.09 16.62 2.34
CA ASN A 56 7.77 17.24 2.25
C ASN A 56 6.79 16.73 3.32
N ILE A 57 7.20 15.81 4.20
CA ILE A 57 6.31 15.18 5.18
C ILE A 57 6.60 15.76 6.58
N SER A 58 5.54 16.13 7.31
CA SER A 58 5.62 16.53 8.72
C SER A 58 6.10 15.39 9.63
N GLU A 59 6.65 15.73 10.79
CA GLU A 59 6.86 14.74 11.85
C GLU A 59 5.51 14.36 12.49
N GLU A 60 4.84 13.37 11.91
CA GLU A 60 3.56 12.84 12.38
C GLU A 60 3.71 11.48 13.09
N ARG A 61 2.56 10.89 13.48
CA ARG A 61 2.52 9.50 13.96
C ARG A 61 3.09 8.56 12.90
N VAL A 62 3.66 7.44 13.35
CA VAL A 62 4.36 6.49 12.49
C VAL A 62 3.48 5.99 11.34
N ASP A 63 2.20 5.68 11.61
CA ASP A 63 1.30 5.12 10.61
C ASP A 63 0.87 6.19 9.58
N SER A 64 0.50 7.39 10.02
CA SER A 64 0.25 8.54 9.13
C SER A 64 1.44 8.84 8.23
N ARG A 65 2.64 8.87 8.80
CA ARG A 65 3.87 9.11 8.05
C ARG A 65 4.14 8.02 6.99
N ARG A 66 3.87 6.75 7.29
CA ARG A 66 4.00 5.65 6.31
C ARG A 66 3.02 5.84 5.16
N MET A 67 1.80 6.28 5.45
CA MET A 67 0.79 6.57 4.42
C MET A 67 1.16 7.77 3.56
N ASP A 68 1.72 8.82 4.15
CA ASP A 68 2.21 9.98 3.40
C ASP A 68 3.34 9.59 2.43
N ILE A 69 4.27 8.72 2.89
CA ILE A 69 5.35 8.21 2.03
C ILE A 69 4.76 7.46 0.83
N LEU A 70 3.77 6.58 1.06
CA LEU A 70 3.15 5.79 0.00
C LEU A 70 2.37 6.67 -0.97
N GLU A 71 1.50 7.56 -0.47
CA GLU A 71 0.72 8.46 -1.32
C GLU A 71 1.62 9.32 -2.20
N LEU A 72 2.63 9.99 -1.64
CA LEU A 72 3.55 10.82 -2.42
C LEU A 72 4.33 9.99 -3.47
N TYR A 73 4.69 8.75 -3.13
CA TYR A 73 5.33 7.84 -4.09
C TYR A 73 4.39 7.46 -5.24
N TYR A 74 3.14 7.09 -4.93
CA TYR A 74 2.15 6.65 -5.91
C TYR A 74 1.48 7.79 -6.68
N GLU A 75 1.50 9.02 -6.16
CA GLU A 75 1.13 10.24 -6.89
C GLU A 75 2.10 10.56 -8.04
N GLY A 76 3.26 9.91 -8.08
CA GLY A 76 4.16 9.95 -9.22
C GLY A 76 4.91 11.27 -9.40
N ASN A 77 5.05 12.08 -8.34
CA ASN A 77 5.75 13.38 -8.38
C ASN A 77 5.24 14.30 -9.50
N GLU A 78 3.92 14.51 -9.58
CA GLU A 78 3.22 15.30 -10.61
C GLU A 78 3.27 14.69 -12.04
N ASP A 79 3.83 13.50 -12.23
CA ASP A 79 3.75 12.74 -13.47
C ASP A 79 2.62 11.69 -13.41
N ALA A 80 1.49 12.02 -14.01
CA ALA A 80 0.31 11.15 -14.06
C ALA A 80 0.58 9.79 -14.72
N SER A 81 1.55 9.69 -15.64
CA SER A 81 1.91 8.43 -16.30
C SER A 81 2.70 7.53 -15.34
N VAL A 82 3.58 8.12 -14.54
CA VAL A 82 4.31 7.41 -13.48
C VAL A 82 3.33 6.96 -12.40
N ALA A 83 2.43 7.84 -11.97
CA ALA A 83 1.39 7.51 -10.99
C ALA A 83 0.56 6.30 -11.44
N SER A 84 0.00 6.38 -12.65
CA SER A 84 -0.82 5.31 -13.23
C SER A 84 -0.05 3.99 -13.33
N ARG A 85 1.23 4.03 -13.75
CA ARG A 85 2.08 2.84 -13.83
C ARG A 85 2.32 2.21 -12.46
N ARG A 86 2.71 3.02 -11.46
CA ARG A 86 3.00 2.53 -10.10
C ARG A 86 1.76 1.96 -9.44
N CYS A 87 0.63 2.66 -9.52
CA CYS A 87 -0.63 2.18 -8.96
C CYS A 87 -1.09 0.89 -9.63
N ALA A 88 -1.00 0.79 -10.96
CA ALA A 88 -1.38 -0.44 -11.67
C ALA A 88 -0.44 -1.62 -11.36
N SER A 89 0.88 -1.37 -11.25
CA SER A 89 1.87 -2.39 -10.89
C SER A 89 1.60 -2.99 -9.52
N ASP A 90 1.37 -2.13 -8.53
CA ASP A 90 1.30 -2.54 -7.13
C ASP A 90 -0.15 -2.65 -6.62
N ARG A 91 -1.12 -2.52 -7.54
CA ARG A 91 -2.57 -2.41 -7.32
C ARG A 91 -2.91 -1.50 -6.13
N PHE A 92 -2.20 -0.38 -6.05
CA PHE A 92 -2.32 0.56 -4.94
C PHE A 92 -3.68 1.25 -4.98
N PHE A 93 -4.43 1.08 -3.89
CA PHE A 93 -5.74 1.67 -3.72
C PHE A 93 -5.82 2.33 -2.34
N VAL A 94 -6.20 3.61 -2.31
CA VAL A 94 -6.42 4.38 -1.08
C VAL A 94 -7.84 4.92 -1.06
N HIS A 95 -8.50 4.79 0.08
CA HIS A 95 -9.76 5.43 0.37
C HIS A 95 -9.57 6.41 1.54
N HIS A 96 -10.02 7.65 1.35
CA HIS A 96 -10.06 8.64 2.43
C HIS A 96 -11.49 8.82 2.92
N ASP A 97 -11.68 8.82 4.23
CA ASP A 97 -12.96 8.98 4.91
C ASP A 97 -13.64 10.33 4.60
N ARG A 98 -12.84 11.39 4.38
CA ARG A 98 -13.29 12.75 4.10
C ARG A 98 -13.97 12.90 2.74
N PHE A 99 -13.78 11.95 1.83
CA PHE A 99 -14.36 12.00 0.49
C PHE A 99 -15.62 11.17 0.40
N SER A 100 -16.73 11.82 0.05
CA SER A 100 -17.97 11.11 -0.27
C SER A 100 -17.84 10.44 -1.64
N VAL A 101 -17.56 9.14 -1.64
CA VAL A 101 -17.51 8.30 -2.84
C VAL A 101 -18.60 7.22 -2.76
N THR A 102 -19.22 6.92 -3.89
CA THR A 102 -20.21 5.86 -3.98
C THR A 102 -19.54 4.49 -4.11
N ALA A 103 -20.21 3.43 -3.67
CA ALA A 103 -19.73 2.05 -3.86
C ALA A 103 -19.44 1.73 -5.35
N HIS A 104 -20.20 2.31 -6.28
CA HIS A 104 -19.96 2.15 -7.71
C HIS A 104 -18.64 2.78 -8.17
N GLN A 105 -18.28 3.95 -7.61
CA GLN A 105 -16.99 4.61 -7.90
C GLN A 105 -15.82 3.82 -7.31
N ILE A 106 -15.95 3.30 -6.09
CA ILE A 106 -14.94 2.42 -5.49
C ILE A 106 -14.74 1.16 -6.34
N VAL A 107 -15.82 0.52 -6.76
CA VAL A 107 -15.74 -0.69 -7.61
C VAL A 107 -15.13 -0.38 -8.97
N ALA A 108 -15.41 0.78 -9.56
CA ALA A 108 -14.76 1.21 -10.80
C ALA A 108 -13.24 1.36 -10.61
N ALA A 109 -12.80 2.05 -9.56
CA ALA A 109 -11.38 2.21 -9.25
C ALA A 109 -10.68 0.86 -8.99
N LEU A 110 -11.31 -0.04 -8.23
CA LEU A 110 -10.80 -1.39 -8.01
C LEU A 110 -10.74 -2.21 -9.31
N ALA A 111 -11.73 -2.07 -10.19
CA ALA A 111 -11.74 -2.76 -11.48
C ALA A 111 -10.62 -2.28 -12.40
N ASP A 112 -10.35 -0.97 -12.43
CA ASP A 112 -9.28 -0.37 -13.24
C ASP A 112 -7.89 -0.88 -12.81
N LEU A 113 -7.69 -1.12 -11.51
CA LEU A 113 -6.46 -1.71 -10.96
C LEU A 113 -6.33 -3.22 -11.15
N ASN A 114 -7.39 -3.91 -11.59
CA ASN A 114 -7.44 -5.37 -11.73
C ASN A 114 -7.94 -5.74 -13.14
N SER A 115 -7.28 -5.21 -14.17
CA SER A 115 -7.64 -5.39 -15.57
C SER A 115 -7.59 -6.85 -16.08
N GLU A 116 -6.96 -7.74 -15.32
CA GLU A 116 -6.84 -9.16 -15.59
C GLU A 116 -8.16 -9.92 -15.41
N VAL A 117 -9.10 -9.35 -14.63
CA VAL A 117 -10.45 -9.91 -14.49
C VAL A 117 -11.40 -9.31 -15.52
N ALA A 118 -12.44 -10.06 -15.87
CA ALA A 118 -13.51 -9.53 -16.71
C ALA A 118 -14.15 -8.28 -16.07
N PRO A 119 -14.72 -7.35 -16.86
CA PRO A 119 -15.25 -6.09 -16.35
C PRO A 119 -16.16 -6.29 -15.13
N VAL A 120 -15.79 -5.64 -14.02
CA VAL A 120 -16.45 -5.83 -12.73
C VAL A 120 -17.64 -4.88 -12.60
N LYS A 121 -18.77 -5.40 -12.12
CA LYS A 121 -19.98 -4.62 -11.85
C LYS A 121 -20.52 -4.93 -10.47
N LEU A 122 -20.91 -3.87 -9.76
CA LEU A 122 -21.71 -3.96 -8.55
C LEU A 122 -23.19 -4.08 -8.94
N GLN A 123 -23.86 -5.11 -8.45
CA GLN A 123 -25.28 -5.35 -8.76
C GLN A 123 -25.97 -6.10 -7.64
N ARG A 124 -27.31 -6.00 -7.57
CA ARG A 124 -28.12 -6.83 -6.69
C ARG A 124 -28.63 -8.06 -7.45
N ILE A 125 -28.69 -9.20 -6.77
CA ILE A 125 -29.31 -10.40 -7.34
C ILE A 125 -30.78 -10.45 -6.95
N GLY A 126 -31.66 -10.62 -7.95
CA GLY A 126 -33.10 -10.79 -7.74
C GLY A 126 -33.82 -9.44 -7.71
N THR A 127 -34.27 -9.02 -6.54
CA THR A 127 -35.01 -7.76 -6.33
C THR A 127 -34.09 -6.64 -5.85
N ASP A 128 -34.62 -5.41 -5.76
CA ASP A 128 -33.88 -4.25 -5.24
C ASP A 128 -33.47 -4.40 -3.75
N GLY A 129 -34.06 -5.34 -3.02
CA GLY A 129 -33.65 -5.74 -1.67
C GLY A 129 -32.76 -6.97 -1.62
N GLY A 130 -32.36 -7.52 -2.77
CA GLY A 130 -31.54 -8.72 -2.87
C GLY A 130 -30.08 -8.48 -2.48
N PRO A 131 -29.31 -9.56 -2.27
CA PRO A 131 -27.91 -9.47 -1.86
C PRO A 131 -27.10 -8.73 -2.91
N LEU A 132 -26.21 -7.87 -2.42
CA LEU A 132 -25.27 -7.13 -3.25
C LEU A 132 -24.10 -8.05 -3.63
N VAL A 133 -23.71 -8.03 -4.90
CA VAL A 133 -22.62 -8.86 -5.43
C VAL A 133 -21.72 -8.05 -6.35
N LEU A 134 -20.43 -8.41 -6.37
CA LEU A 134 -19.54 -8.08 -7.47
C LEU A 134 -19.60 -9.18 -8.52
N ARG A 135 -19.80 -8.81 -9.78
CA ARG A 135 -19.83 -9.73 -10.92
C ARG A 135 -18.73 -9.38 -11.91
N ALA A 136 -17.96 -10.38 -12.33
CA ALA A 136 -16.95 -10.30 -13.38
C ALA A 136 -17.17 -11.46 -14.37
N GLY A 137 -17.79 -11.17 -15.52
CA GLY A 137 -18.16 -12.20 -16.50
C GLY A 137 -19.12 -13.26 -15.90
N GLU A 138 -18.66 -14.51 -15.87
CA GLU A 138 -19.38 -15.65 -15.29
C GLU A 138 -19.18 -15.81 -13.78
N HIS A 139 -18.20 -15.11 -13.19
CA HIS A 139 -17.92 -15.16 -11.77
C HIS A 139 -18.71 -14.07 -11.03
N PHE A 140 -19.17 -14.39 -9.82
CA PHE A 140 -19.72 -13.40 -8.89
C PHE A 140 -19.29 -13.71 -7.46
N SER A 141 -19.19 -12.69 -6.62
CA SER A 141 -18.92 -12.80 -5.19
C SER A 141 -19.88 -11.92 -4.39
N ALA A 142 -20.34 -12.41 -3.24
CA ALA A 142 -21.19 -11.63 -2.36
C ALA A 142 -20.39 -10.49 -1.72
N VAL A 143 -21.04 -9.34 -1.57
CA VAL A 143 -20.54 -8.22 -0.78
C VAL A 143 -21.22 -8.32 0.58
N THR A 144 -20.51 -8.89 1.54
CA THR A 144 -20.98 -9.09 2.92
C THR A 144 -20.28 -8.12 3.85
N ASP A 145 -21.05 -7.24 4.46
CA ASP A 145 -20.56 -6.38 5.54
C ASP A 145 -20.70 -7.15 6.86
N GLU A 146 -19.58 -7.58 7.43
CA GLU A 146 -19.56 -8.29 8.71
C GLU A 146 -19.62 -7.33 9.91
N GLU A 147 -19.40 -6.03 9.68
CA GLU A 147 -19.38 -5.01 10.74
C GLU A 147 -20.75 -4.35 10.95
N ASP A 148 -21.73 -4.64 10.10
CA ASP A 148 -23.04 -4.01 10.13
C ASP A 148 -24.11 -4.90 10.78
N GLU A 149 -23.94 -5.24 12.07
CA GLU A 149 -24.99 -5.91 12.86
C GLU A 149 -26.22 -5.00 13.12
N THR A 150 -26.17 -3.72 12.72
CA THR A 150 -27.21 -2.72 12.99
C THR A 150 -27.79 -2.01 11.75
N GLY A 151 -27.39 -2.42 10.55
CA GLY A 151 -27.43 -1.63 9.31
C GLY A 151 -28.71 -0.89 8.95
N GLU A 152 -28.61 0.43 8.94
CA GLU A 152 -29.36 1.26 8.01
C GLU A 152 -29.01 0.80 6.59
N SER A 153 -30.02 0.33 5.86
CA SER A 153 -29.85 -0.20 4.51
C SER A 153 -29.32 0.88 3.56
N GLY A 154 -28.01 0.91 3.26
CA GLY A 154 -27.50 1.83 2.24
C GLY A 154 -25.99 1.99 2.11
N THR A 155 -25.21 1.77 3.17
CA THR A 155 -23.75 1.91 3.14
C THR A 155 -23.07 0.56 2.93
N VAL A 156 -21.98 0.54 2.18
CA VAL A 156 -21.18 -0.66 1.92
C VAL A 156 -19.75 -0.33 2.33
N ALA A 157 -19.19 -1.05 3.30
CA ALA A 157 -17.80 -0.87 3.67
C ALA A 157 -16.86 -1.13 2.48
N VAL A 158 -15.84 -0.29 2.32
CA VAL A 158 -14.76 -0.47 1.31
C VAL A 158 -14.14 -1.86 1.47
N ARG A 159 -13.92 -2.26 2.72
CA ARG A 159 -13.47 -3.58 3.12
C ARG A 159 -14.28 -4.73 2.55
N ALA A 160 -15.61 -4.63 2.57
CA ALA A 160 -16.50 -5.64 2.02
C ALA A 160 -16.35 -5.75 0.49
N LEU A 161 -16.14 -4.62 -0.20
CA LEU A 161 -15.88 -4.59 -1.65
C LEU A 161 -14.52 -5.21 -1.98
N VAL A 162 -13.48 -4.93 -1.19
CA VAL A 162 -12.14 -5.52 -1.39
C VAL A 162 -12.17 -7.04 -1.16
N ARG A 163 -12.83 -7.53 -0.11
CA ARG A 163 -13.01 -8.98 0.09
C ARG A 163 -13.74 -9.64 -1.08
N ALA A 164 -14.81 -9.02 -1.57
CA ALA A 164 -15.52 -9.51 -2.75
C ALA A 164 -14.64 -9.51 -4.01
N MET A 165 -13.77 -8.50 -4.18
CA MET A 165 -12.79 -8.44 -5.27
C MET A 165 -11.74 -9.55 -5.15
N ASN A 166 -11.18 -9.79 -3.97
CA ASN A 166 -10.24 -10.88 -3.71
C ASN A 166 -10.82 -12.25 -4.07
N ALA A 167 -12.09 -12.48 -3.76
CA ALA A 167 -12.78 -13.70 -4.17
C ALA A 167 -12.98 -13.80 -5.69
N LEU A 168 -13.13 -12.68 -6.42
CA LEU A 168 -13.17 -12.67 -7.88
C LEU A 168 -11.79 -12.92 -8.50
N LEU A 169 -10.72 -12.35 -7.93
CA LEU A 169 -9.34 -12.62 -8.31
C LEU A 169 -9.01 -14.10 -8.16
N ALA A 170 -9.42 -14.71 -7.04
CA ALA A 170 -9.27 -16.14 -6.80
C ALA A 170 -9.98 -17.01 -7.84
N LYS A 171 -11.24 -16.68 -8.15
CA LYS A 171 -12.02 -17.40 -9.18
C LYS A 171 -11.43 -17.26 -10.58
N SER A 172 -10.74 -16.14 -10.84
CA SER A 172 -10.09 -15.84 -12.11
C SER A 172 -8.66 -16.39 -12.19
N GLY A 173 -8.16 -17.06 -11.14
CA GLY A 173 -6.82 -17.66 -11.13
C GLY A 173 -5.67 -16.64 -11.07
N VAL A 174 -5.93 -15.43 -10.59
CA VAL A 174 -4.88 -14.44 -10.31
C VAL A 174 -4.16 -14.86 -9.03
N ASP A 175 -2.83 -14.69 -8.94
CA ASP A 175 -2.06 -15.10 -7.76
C ASP A 175 -2.01 -14.01 -6.67
N GLU A 176 -2.10 -12.75 -7.07
CA GLU A 176 -2.06 -11.59 -6.18
C GLU A 176 -3.42 -11.26 -5.57
N ARG A 177 -3.39 -10.71 -4.35
CA ARG A 177 -4.57 -10.22 -3.62
C ARG A 177 -4.33 -8.86 -3.04
N LEU A 178 -5.41 -8.12 -2.87
CA LEU A 178 -5.42 -6.85 -2.17
C LEU A 178 -5.35 -7.13 -0.66
N VAL A 179 -4.32 -6.57 -0.01
CA VAL A 179 -4.06 -6.71 1.43
C VAL A 179 -4.12 -5.33 2.09
N PRO A 180 -4.82 -5.18 3.23
CA PRO A 180 -4.88 -3.92 3.96
C PRO A 180 -3.56 -3.63 4.68
N LEU A 181 -3.04 -2.43 4.49
CA LEU A 181 -1.96 -1.89 5.31
C LEU A 181 -2.52 -1.27 6.60
N VAL A 182 -1.68 -1.10 7.63
CA VAL A 182 -2.09 -0.48 8.90
C VAL A 182 -2.65 0.93 8.66
N PRO A 183 -3.95 1.18 8.83
CA PRO A 183 -4.55 2.47 8.50
C PRO A 183 -4.09 3.57 9.46
N ASP A 184 -4.40 4.82 9.10
CA ASP A 184 -4.38 5.92 10.06
C ASP A 184 -5.81 6.41 10.37
N ASP A 185 -5.92 7.59 11.00
CA ASP A 185 -7.21 8.13 11.42
C ASP A 185 -8.12 8.55 10.24
N GLU A 186 -7.57 8.74 9.02
CA GLU A 186 -8.30 9.28 7.85
C GLU A 186 -8.33 8.32 6.64
N ARG A 187 -7.43 7.34 6.60
CA ARG A 187 -7.11 6.59 5.36
C ARG A 187 -7.08 5.09 5.57
N GLU A 188 -7.71 4.40 4.63
CA GLU A 188 -7.63 2.95 4.47
C GLU A 188 -6.92 2.61 3.16
N LEU A 189 -5.86 1.79 3.21
CA LEU A 189 -5.00 1.50 2.06
C LEU A 189 -4.88 0.00 1.79
N TYR A 190 -4.82 -0.32 0.51
CA TYR A 190 -4.72 -1.67 -0.03
C TYR A 190 -3.64 -1.76 -1.10
N VAL A 191 -2.91 -2.87 -1.10
CA VAL A 191 -1.84 -3.17 -2.07
C VAL A 191 -2.00 -4.59 -2.62
N GLY A 192 -1.70 -4.77 -3.90
CA GLY A 192 -1.67 -6.07 -4.56
C GLY A 192 -0.37 -6.81 -4.28
N VAL A 193 -0.44 -7.96 -3.62
CA VAL A 193 0.73 -8.79 -3.31
C VAL A 193 0.43 -10.26 -3.50
N THR A 194 1.48 -11.05 -3.74
CA THR A 194 1.42 -12.51 -3.60
C THR A 194 1.26 -12.92 -2.13
N GLU A 195 0.88 -14.16 -1.87
CA GLU A 195 0.82 -14.68 -0.50
C GLU A 195 2.16 -14.53 0.24
N GLN A 196 3.29 -14.78 -0.46
CA GLN A 196 4.62 -14.60 0.12
C GLN A 196 4.89 -13.13 0.48
N GLY A 197 4.55 -12.19 -0.41
CA GLY A 197 4.68 -10.76 -0.14
C GLY A 197 3.82 -10.33 1.06
N ALA A 198 2.60 -10.85 1.16
CA ALA A 198 1.72 -10.59 2.29
C ALA A 198 2.29 -11.11 3.62
N MET A 199 2.93 -12.28 3.62
CA MET A 199 3.62 -12.80 4.81
C MET A 199 4.80 -11.91 5.22
N THR A 200 5.56 -11.38 4.25
CA THR A 200 6.64 -10.41 4.51
C THR A 200 6.09 -9.14 5.18
N LEU A 201 4.98 -8.59 4.66
CA LEU A 201 4.34 -7.40 5.22
C LEU A 201 3.79 -7.66 6.64
N LEU A 202 3.16 -8.83 6.85
CA LEU A 202 2.62 -9.22 8.16
C LEU A 202 3.74 -9.35 9.20
N GLN A 203 4.85 -9.99 8.85
CA GLN A 203 6.02 -10.11 9.74
C GLN A 203 6.66 -8.76 10.06
N GLY A 204 6.62 -7.82 9.10
CA GLY A 204 7.06 -6.44 9.27
C GLY A 204 6.11 -5.55 10.06
N GLY A 205 4.92 -6.05 10.43
CA GLY A 205 3.88 -5.26 11.10
C GLY A 205 3.32 -4.15 10.21
N CYS A 206 3.28 -4.36 8.89
CA CYS A 206 2.77 -3.41 7.91
C CYS A 206 1.29 -3.64 7.56
N THR A 207 0.74 -4.81 7.89
CA THR A 207 -0.67 -5.14 7.66
C THR A 207 -1.53 -4.83 8.87
N GLU A 208 -2.74 -4.34 8.64
CA GLU A 208 -3.72 -4.16 9.72
C GLU A 208 -4.13 -5.51 10.33
N ILE A 209 -4.32 -6.52 9.46
CA ILE A 209 -4.61 -7.88 9.87
C ILE A 209 -3.31 -8.53 10.32
N SER A 210 -3.20 -8.77 11.64
CA SER A 210 -1.98 -9.29 12.28
C SER A 210 -1.95 -10.82 12.43
N VAL A 211 -3.06 -11.50 12.13
CA VAL A 211 -3.20 -12.96 12.24
C VAL A 211 -3.18 -13.59 10.86
N VAL A 212 -2.24 -14.53 10.63
CA VAL A 212 -2.05 -15.20 9.33
C VAL A 212 -3.33 -15.84 8.80
N GLN A 213 -4.09 -16.54 9.65
CA GLN A 213 -5.34 -17.17 9.23
C GLN A 213 -6.37 -16.13 8.77
N ALA A 214 -6.57 -15.07 9.55
CA ALA A 214 -7.49 -13.99 9.19
C ALA A 214 -7.07 -13.28 7.90
N LEU A 215 -5.76 -13.11 7.68
CA LEU A 215 -5.25 -12.49 6.46
C LEU A 215 -5.51 -13.37 5.22
N ARG A 216 -5.32 -14.69 5.34
CA ARG A 216 -5.65 -15.65 4.27
C ARG A 216 -7.14 -15.68 3.95
N GLU A 217 -7.98 -15.68 4.98
CA GLU A 217 -9.43 -15.62 4.83
C GLU A 217 -9.86 -14.31 4.15
N PHE A 218 -9.32 -13.17 4.59
CA PHE A 218 -9.55 -11.86 3.97
C PHE A 218 -9.15 -11.83 2.49
N ALA A 219 -7.97 -12.36 2.19
CA ALA A 219 -7.39 -12.37 0.86
C ALA A 219 -7.98 -13.47 -0.04
N SER A 220 -8.80 -14.40 0.47
CA SER A 220 -9.29 -15.54 -0.31
C SER A 220 -8.16 -16.35 -0.98
N TRP A 221 -7.10 -16.64 -0.19
CA TRP A 221 -6.06 -17.63 -0.55
C TRP A 221 -6.45 -19.04 -0.08
#